data_AF-A0A550G984-F1
#
_entry.id   AF-A0A550G984-F1
#
_cell.length_a   1.000
_cell.length_b   1.000
_cell.length_c   1.000
_cell.angle_alpha   90.00
_cell.angle_beta   90.00
_cell.angle_gamma   90.00
#
_symmetry.space_group_name_H-M   'P 1'
#
loop_
_entity.id
_entity.type
_entity.pdbx_description
1 polymer ?
#
loop_
_entity_poly.entity_id
_entity_poly.type
_entity_poly.pdbx_seq_one_letter_code
_entity_poly.pdbx_strand_id
1 'polypeptide(L)'
;MHVSTYFIFQGEWLNQDSSDEKGKLHQQILEFCRHVAGSTQITAISLLGNYSNRISNAKATLEAVLVIRDFQPRLMSYVKIIGGRNIILFAVDQWVFERDIDRGFLGEALAGTLVFPHITLLGNEYLNKQEILLKKRLILELLENLILSFPDLAYQLRIKPEYFMYEVMLNRVRIFPPLAYGTSNFMNDTTPRKEVEADFQGYLEAVKQLEKENKITFLNEYVMVSRKFVTKSKNQKVRLINISKNAPRALFTSVLASFPQLLNFFSQNTETLLKFQKFTMKREADVTRSFVDPQKYVFVPTSKGLVSMADRLDIEGFTRKILLNGEKGKITFEPIGGVLNDVYLIKAYSSSAERKVLVKRFKDWSGFKWFPLSLWSLGARNLAVLGRTRLEKECAISEFLRCEGISVPKILHVSHRKRLVFMEFIEGEDLSKAIKRIAKAKGRGAAKDLAKIEKVGEVYARVHALRVTLGDTKPENVIFDPDDNVYLLDFEQASHDGDKAWDIAVFLYYAGHYLQPLYSNGKAEAITEAFVNGYLKGGGDAGTIKKAGNSKYTRIFSVFTMPSVMLAMSNVCRKAGKTGLKKCG
;
A
#
# COMPACT_ATOMS: atom_id res chain seq x y z
N MET A 1 54.92 -27.66 -37.83
CA MET A 1 55.15 -26.31 -38.39
C MET A 1 53.93 -25.48 -38.02
N HIS A 2 53.88 -24.44 -37.18
CA HIS A 2 54.81 -23.56 -36.46
C HIS A 2 54.12 -23.29 -35.09
N VAL A 3 54.68 -23.66 -33.93
CA VAL A 3 55.53 -22.86 -33.00
C VAL A 3 55.22 -21.36 -32.92
N SER A 4 54.64 -20.91 -31.80
CA SER A 4 55.11 -19.73 -31.03
C SER A 4 54.54 -19.66 -29.58
N THR A 5 55.26 -20.29 -28.66
CA THR A 5 55.89 -19.77 -27.43
C THR A 5 55.24 -18.61 -26.60
N TYR A 6 54.84 -18.96 -25.36
CA TYR A 6 54.91 -18.27 -24.05
C TYR A 6 54.52 -16.78 -23.86
N PHE A 7 53.59 -16.55 -22.91
CA PHE A 7 53.85 -15.77 -21.68
C PHE A 7 52.85 -16.21 -20.58
N ILE A 8 53.33 -17.04 -19.65
CA ILE A 8 52.69 -17.27 -18.35
C ILE A 8 53.26 -16.18 -17.43
N PHE A 9 52.45 -15.19 -17.05
CA PHE A 9 52.78 -14.26 -15.97
C PHE A 9 51.96 -14.61 -14.73
N GLN A 10 52.69 -14.80 -13.64
CA GLN A 10 52.26 -15.12 -12.30
C GLN A 10 51.11 -14.22 -11.82
N GLY A 11 50.05 -14.84 -11.32
CA GLY A 11 48.90 -14.18 -10.70
C GLY A 11 48.50 -14.81 -9.36
N GLU A 12 49.45 -15.41 -8.62
CA GLU A 12 49.16 -16.12 -7.36
C GLU A 12 49.62 -15.39 -6.08
N TRP A 13 50.13 -14.16 -6.16
CA TRP A 13 50.67 -13.44 -4.98
C TRP A 13 49.79 -12.31 -4.42
N LEU A 14 48.49 -12.23 -4.75
CA LEU A 14 47.62 -11.13 -4.27
C LEU A 14 46.39 -11.56 -3.44
N ASN A 15 46.12 -12.86 -3.28
CA ASN A 15 44.95 -13.34 -2.51
C ASN A 15 45.27 -13.75 -1.06
N GLN A 16 46.52 -14.10 -0.73
CA GLN A 16 46.90 -14.47 0.65
C GLN A 16 47.02 -13.25 1.57
N ASP A 17 47.65 -12.16 1.11
CA ASP A 17 47.88 -10.94 1.91
C ASP A 17 46.60 -10.23 2.36
N SER A 18 45.54 -10.23 1.54
CA SER A 18 44.27 -9.56 1.89
C SER A 18 43.49 -10.25 3.02
N SER A 19 43.67 -11.56 3.19
CA SER A 19 43.01 -12.33 4.24
C SER A 19 43.69 -12.13 5.60
N ASP A 20 45.01 -12.00 5.59
CA ASP A 20 45.84 -11.83 6.78
C ASP A 20 45.72 -10.40 7.35
N GLU A 21 45.68 -9.38 6.48
CA GLU A 21 45.40 -8.00 6.89
C GLU A 21 44.00 -7.81 7.51
N LYS A 22 42.98 -8.49 6.95
CA LYS A 22 41.62 -8.43 7.49
C LYS A 22 41.51 -9.12 8.85
N GLY A 23 42.17 -10.28 9.01
CA GLY A 23 42.27 -10.97 10.29
C GLY A 23 42.95 -10.10 11.35
N LYS A 24 44.07 -9.46 11.00
CA LYS A 24 44.81 -8.55 11.88
C LYS A 24 43.99 -7.34 12.31
N LEU A 25 43.24 -6.72 11.40
CA LEU A 25 42.34 -5.61 11.72
C LEU A 25 41.23 -6.03 12.69
N HIS A 26 40.57 -7.18 12.44
CA HIS A 26 39.53 -7.70 13.33
C HIS A 26 40.07 -7.99 14.73
N GLN A 27 41.30 -8.51 14.84
CA GLN A 27 41.94 -8.76 16.12
C GLN A 27 42.20 -7.46 16.90
N GLN A 28 42.72 -6.43 16.24
CA GLN A 28 42.95 -5.12 16.87
C GLN A 28 41.65 -4.46 17.36
N ILE A 29 40.56 -4.61 16.60
CA ILE A 29 39.23 -4.15 16.99
C ILE A 29 38.75 -4.90 18.24
N LEU A 30 38.93 -6.21 18.27
CA LEU A 30 38.51 -7.05 19.37
C LEU A 30 39.30 -6.76 20.65
N GLU A 31 40.60 -6.48 20.55
CA GLU A 31 41.44 -6.00 21.65
C GLU A 31 40.96 -4.64 22.17
N PHE A 32 40.64 -3.70 21.27
CA PHE A 32 40.08 -2.42 21.68
C PHE A 32 38.73 -2.57 22.39
N CYS A 33 37.86 -3.46 21.90
CA CYS A 33 36.59 -3.77 22.54
C CYS A 33 36.79 -4.36 23.95
N ARG A 34 37.76 -5.27 24.12
CA ARG A 34 38.14 -5.81 25.44
C ARG A 34 38.65 -4.72 26.38
N HIS A 35 39.46 -3.79 25.88
CA HIS A 35 39.91 -2.66 26.67
C HIS A 35 38.75 -1.77 27.15
N VAL A 36 37.78 -1.48 26.26
CA VAL A 36 36.59 -0.67 26.60
C VAL A 36 35.67 -1.39 27.59
N ALA A 37 35.51 -2.71 27.45
CA ALA A 37 34.71 -3.51 28.39
C ALA A 37 35.38 -3.67 29.76
N GLY A 38 36.72 -3.59 29.84
CA GLY A 38 37.45 -3.81 31.09
C GLY A 38 37.23 -5.23 31.61
N SER A 39 36.79 -5.36 32.86
CA SER A 39 36.47 -6.65 33.49
C SER A 39 35.04 -7.14 33.23
N THR A 40 34.20 -6.34 32.56
CA THR A 40 32.80 -6.71 32.31
C THR A 40 32.67 -7.70 31.16
N GLN A 41 31.66 -8.57 31.24
CA GLN A 41 31.44 -9.61 30.25
C GLN A 41 30.92 -9.01 28.94
N ILE A 42 31.63 -9.27 27.84
CA ILE A 42 31.17 -8.94 26.49
C ILE A 42 30.14 -9.97 26.04
N THR A 43 28.94 -9.52 25.72
CA THR A 43 27.86 -10.35 25.17
C THR A 43 28.03 -10.54 23.66
N ALA A 44 28.31 -9.45 22.93
CA ALA A 44 28.48 -9.50 21.49
C ALA A 44 29.28 -8.33 20.92
N ILE A 45 29.85 -8.52 19.74
CA ILE A 45 30.53 -7.49 18.95
C ILE A 45 30.07 -7.61 17.50
N SER A 46 29.37 -6.59 17.02
CA SER A 46 28.94 -6.46 15.62
C SER A 46 29.77 -5.39 14.92
N LEU A 47 30.21 -5.69 13.70
CA LEU A 47 30.87 -4.74 12.82
C LEU A 47 30.05 -4.50 11.57
N LEU A 48 29.65 -3.26 11.39
CA LEU A 48 29.10 -2.74 10.15
C LEU A 48 30.29 -2.29 9.28
N GLY A 49 30.72 -3.14 8.34
CA GLY A 49 32.00 -2.93 7.65
C GLY A 49 32.10 -3.39 6.18
N ASN A 50 32.39 -2.41 5.32
CA ASN A 50 32.77 -2.46 3.89
C ASN A 50 31.82 -3.17 2.91
N TYR A 51 30.97 -2.36 2.29
CA TYR A 51 30.03 -2.71 1.23
C TYR A 51 30.65 -2.93 -0.17
N SER A 52 31.85 -3.51 -0.24
CA SER A 52 32.38 -4.03 -1.49
C SER A 52 33.51 -5.01 -1.22
N ASN A 53 33.39 -6.22 -1.75
CA ASN A 53 34.52 -7.09 -2.05
C ASN A 53 35.36 -6.56 -3.25
N ARG A 54 35.09 -5.34 -3.77
CA ARG A 54 35.69 -4.86 -5.03
C ARG A 54 36.50 -3.58 -5.00
N ILE A 55 36.39 -2.70 -3.99
CA ILE A 55 37.31 -1.56 -3.88
C ILE A 55 37.64 -1.33 -2.41
N SER A 56 38.86 -1.70 -2.02
CA SER A 56 39.50 -1.32 -0.77
C SER A 56 39.74 0.19 -0.75
N ASN A 57 38.69 0.99 -0.56
CA ASN A 57 38.90 2.38 -0.18
C ASN A 57 39.39 2.39 1.27
N ALA A 58 40.71 2.51 1.45
CA ALA A 58 41.41 2.61 2.74
C ALA A 58 40.92 3.76 3.65
N LYS A 59 39.91 4.54 3.22
CA LYS A 59 39.31 5.68 3.92
C LYS A 59 37.87 5.44 4.41
N ALA A 60 37.26 4.28 4.17
CA ALA A 60 35.89 4.00 4.63
C ALA A 60 35.85 3.82 6.16
N THR A 61 34.88 4.49 6.80
CA THR A 61 34.69 4.41 8.26
C THR A 61 33.93 3.12 8.61
N LEU A 62 34.41 2.40 9.62
CA LEU A 62 33.76 1.21 10.16
C LEU A 62 32.95 1.60 11.39
N GLU A 63 31.75 1.05 11.51
CA GLU A 63 30.93 1.22 12.70
C GLU A 63 30.87 -0.13 13.46
N ALA A 64 31.03 -0.06 14.77
CA ALA A 64 31.10 -1.21 15.65
C ALA A 64 30.11 -1.03 16.80
N VAL A 65 29.33 -2.07 17.11
CA VAL A 65 28.48 -2.11 18.29
C VAL A 65 29.00 -3.20 19.21
N LEU A 66 29.42 -2.78 20.40
CA LEU A 66 29.91 -3.62 21.48
C LEU A 66 28.82 -3.71 22.55
N VAL A 67 28.24 -4.90 22.72
CA VAL A 67 27.20 -5.18 23.70
C VAL A 67 27.83 -5.82 24.94
N ILE A 68 27.65 -5.18 26.09
CA ILE A 68 28.30 -5.53 27.35
C ILE A 68 27.23 -5.78 28.42
N ARG A 69 27.42 -6.83 29.22
CA ARG A 69 26.52 -7.11 30.34
C ARG A 69 26.83 -6.20 31.54
N ASP A 70 25.78 -5.61 32.12
CA ASP A 70 25.83 -4.76 33.33
C ASP A 70 26.78 -3.55 33.20
N PHE A 71 26.83 -2.95 32.02
CA PHE A 71 27.69 -1.82 31.68
C PHE A 71 27.16 -0.52 32.31
N GLN A 72 27.80 -0.11 33.40
CA GLN A 72 27.38 1.06 34.20
C GLN A 72 27.25 2.38 33.43
N PRO A 73 28.10 2.71 32.43
CA PRO A 73 27.90 3.90 31.61
C PRO A 73 26.64 3.84 30.73
N ARG A 74 26.04 2.65 30.57
CA ARG A 74 24.87 2.30 29.74
C ARG A 74 25.05 2.48 28.25
N LEU A 75 25.68 3.56 27.81
CA LEU A 75 26.01 3.85 26.42
C LEU A 75 27.17 4.84 26.34
N MET A 76 28.25 4.45 25.67
CA MET A 76 29.41 5.29 25.35
C MET A 76 29.77 5.14 23.88
N SER A 77 30.27 6.22 23.28
CA SER A 77 30.76 6.23 21.89
C SER A 77 32.24 6.61 21.85
N TYR A 78 33.01 5.93 21.00
CA TYR A 78 34.43 6.19 20.79
C TYR A 78 34.72 6.31 19.30
N VAL A 79 35.65 7.20 18.94
CA VAL A 79 36.20 7.31 17.59
C VAL A 79 37.69 7.02 17.66
N LYS A 80 38.18 6.02 16.92
CA LYS A 80 39.59 5.61 16.94
C LYS A 80 40.07 5.20 15.55
N ILE A 81 41.34 5.43 15.28
CA ILE A 81 42.00 4.94 14.06
C ILE A 81 42.67 3.61 14.39
N ILE A 82 42.27 2.54 13.71
CA ILE A 82 42.82 1.17 13.88
C ILE A 82 43.14 0.61 12.49
N GLY A 83 44.36 0.11 12.29
CA GLY A 83 44.81 -0.40 10.99
C GLY A 83 44.64 0.60 9.83
N GLY A 84 44.83 1.90 10.11
CA GLY A 84 44.65 2.98 9.14
C GLY A 84 43.18 3.29 8.79
N ARG A 85 42.20 2.61 9.41
CA ARG A 85 40.77 2.85 9.21
C ARG A 85 40.16 3.56 10.40
N ASN A 86 39.19 4.43 10.13
CA ASN A 86 38.41 5.09 11.17
C ASN A 86 37.35 4.13 11.68
N ILE A 87 37.25 4.00 13.00
CA ILE A 87 36.30 3.12 13.67
C ILE A 87 35.48 3.93 14.66
N ILE A 88 34.17 3.88 14.50
CA ILE A 88 33.19 4.41 15.44
C ILE A 88 32.69 3.22 16.26
N LEU A 89 32.97 3.21 17.55
CA LEU A 89 32.55 2.14 18.46
C LEU A 89 31.46 2.66 19.40
N PHE A 90 30.30 2.02 19.39
CA PHE A 90 29.25 2.20 20.40
C PHE A 90 29.32 1.04 21.40
N ALA A 91 29.74 1.34 22.63
CA ALA A 91 29.69 0.41 23.75
C ALA A 91 28.39 0.60 24.51
N VAL A 92 27.55 -0.43 24.58
CA VAL A 92 26.19 -0.35 25.11
C VAL A 92 25.92 -1.47 26.10
N ASP A 93 25.14 -1.17 27.14
CA ASP A 93 24.59 -2.18 28.02
C ASP A 93 23.60 -3.09 27.29
N GLN A 94 23.68 -4.40 27.54
CA GLN A 94 22.81 -5.40 26.96
C GLN A 94 21.31 -5.05 27.04
N TRP A 95 20.79 -4.62 28.19
CA TRP A 95 19.35 -4.32 28.31
C TRP A 95 18.95 -3.09 27.48
N VAL A 96 19.86 -2.11 27.31
CA VAL A 96 19.62 -0.92 26.47
C VAL A 96 19.55 -1.33 25.00
N PHE A 97 20.47 -2.19 24.57
CA PHE A 97 20.48 -2.73 23.21
C PHE A 97 19.22 -3.54 22.92
N GLU A 98 18.87 -4.50 23.79
CA GLU A 98 17.65 -5.31 23.66
C GLU A 98 16.38 -4.44 23.62
N ARG A 99 16.36 -3.33 24.37
CA ARG A 99 15.23 -2.40 24.37
C ARG A 99 15.16 -1.52 23.11
N ASP A 100 16.31 -1.23 22.49
CA ASP A 100 16.34 -0.60 21.18
C ASP A 100 15.81 -1.55 20.09
N ILE A 101 16.11 -2.85 20.22
CA ILE A 101 15.63 -3.94 19.35
C ILE A 101 14.13 -4.21 19.53
N ASP A 102 13.57 -4.14 20.75
CA ASP A 102 12.16 -4.47 20.99
C ASP A 102 11.21 -3.27 20.79
N ARG A 103 11.65 -2.03 21.08
CA ARG A 103 10.79 -0.83 21.14
C ARG A 103 11.33 0.40 20.42
N GLY A 104 12.50 0.31 19.80
CA GLY A 104 13.16 1.46 19.16
C GLY A 104 13.50 2.53 20.18
N PHE A 105 13.94 2.11 21.37
CA PHE A 105 14.19 2.96 22.53
C PHE A 105 15.09 4.16 22.25
N LEU A 106 16.06 4.02 21.34
CA LEU A 106 16.99 5.08 20.92
C LEU A 106 16.72 5.53 19.47
N GLY A 107 15.49 5.34 18.97
CA GLY A 107 15.19 5.52 17.55
C GLY A 107 15.96 4.55 16.66
N GLU A 108 16.36 3.40 17.22
CA GLU A 108 17.08 2.33 16.53
C GLU A 108 18.47 2.75 16.06
N ALA A 109 19.09 3.71 16.77
CA ALA A 109 20.44 4.16 16.48
C ALA A 109 21.47 3.01 16.58
N LEU A 110 21.28 2.07 17.52
CA LEU A 110 22.20 0.95 17.71
C LEU A 110 21.69 -0.31 17.01
N ALA A 111 20.38 -0.59 17.19
CA ALA A 111 19.69 -1.69 16.53
C ALA A 111 19.77 -1.59 15.01
N GLY A 112 19.84 -0.38 14.45
CA GLY A 112 19.92 -0.11 13.01
C GLY A 112 21.13 -0.76 12.34
N THR A 113 22.18 -1.11 13.08
CA THR A 113 23.33 -1.86 12.52
C THR A 113 22.95 -3.27 12.06
N LEU A 114 21.92 -3.89 12.66
CA LEU A 114 21.42 -5.22 12.29
C LEU A 114 20.43 -5.19 11.11
N VAL A 115 20.07 -4.01 10.61
CA VAL A 115 19.26 -3.87 9.39
C VAL A 115 20.08 -4.21 8.14
N PHE A 116 21.39 -4.02 8.22
CA PHE A 116 22.32 -4.16 7.12
C PHE A 116 23.21 -5.40 7.31
N PRO A 117 23.86 -5.88 6.24
CA PRO A 117 24.90 -6.89 6.35
C PRO A 117 25.98 -6.47 7.35
N HIS A 118 26.24 -7.31 8.35
CA HIS A 118 27.23 -7.07 9.39
C HIS A 118 28.11 -8.31 9.61
N ILE A 119 29.30 -8.08 10.17
CA ILE A 119 30.24 -9.12 10.55
C ILE A 119 30.16 -9.29 12.06
N THR A 120 29.88 -10.50 12.52
CA THR A 120 29.96 -10.81 13.94
C THR A 120 31.38 -11.21 14.31
N LEU A 121 32.00 -10.47 15.24
CA LEU A 121 33.28 -10.87 15.84
C LEU A 121 33.08 -11.74 17.08
N LEU A 122 31.99 -11.54 17.82
CA LEU A 122 31.65 -12.31 19.02
C LEU A 122 30.13 -12.31 19.23
N GLY A 123 29.57 -13.43 19.72
CA GLY A 123 28.15 -13.50 20.11
C GLY A 123 27.17 -13.75 18.96
N ASN A 124 27.54 -14.59 17.98
CA ASN A 124 26.74 -14.83 16.77
C ASN A 124 25.30 -15.29 17.04
N GLU A 125 25.11 -16.23 17.97
CA GLU A 125 23.77 -16.72 18.31
C GLU A 125 22.90 -15.60 18.91
N TYR A 126 23.49 -14.78 19.79
CA TYR A 126 22.82 -13.63 20.39
C TYR A 126 22.43 -12.60 19.33
N LEU A 127 23.37 -12.17 18.47
CA LEU A 127 23.10 -11.17 17.44
C LEU A 127 22.07 -11.65 16.42
N ASN A 128 22.16 -12.90 15.97
CA ASN A 128 21.19 -13.48 15.04
C ASN A 128 19.77 -13.48 15.64
N LYS A 129 19.63 -13.81 16.93
CA LYS A 129 18.34 -13.73 17.63
C LYS A 129 17.81 -12.29 17.67
N GLN A 130 18.65 -11.31 18.01
CA GLN A 130 18.26 -9.90 18.07
C GLN A 130 17.91 -9.34 16.69
N GLU A 131 18.64 -9.75 15.64
CA GLU A 131 18.38 -9.37 14.25
C GLU A 131 16.99 -9.82 13.80
N ILE A 132 16.64 -11.09 14.03
CA ILE A 132 15.32 -11.62 13.66
C ILE A 132 14.21 -10.91 14.42
N LEU A 133 14.41 -10.63 15.72
CA LEU A 133 13.45 -9.87 16.54
C LEU A 133 13.23 -8.45 15.99
N LEU A 134 14.31 -7.74 15.65
CA LEU A 134 14.25 -6.40 15.06
C LEU A 134 13.51 -6.43 13.71
N LYS A 135 13.96 -7.29 12.79
CA LYS A 135 13.39 -7.38 11.44
C LYS A 135 11.91 -7.73 11.48
N LYS A 136 11.49 -8.63 12.37
CA LYS A 136 10.08 -8.97 12.59
C LYS A 136 9.25 -7.77 13.05
N ARG A 137 9.75 -6.98 14.01
CA ARG A 137 9.09 -5.74 14.46
C ARG A 137 8.93 -4.75 13.30
N LEU A 138 10.00 -4.52 12.55
CA LEU A 138 10.01 -3.59 11.42
C LEU A 138 9.07 -4.04 10.30
N ILE A 139 9.02 -5.34 9.98
CA ILE A 139 8.05 -5.91 9.03
C ILE A 139 6.61 -5.62 9.48
N LEU A 140 6.30 -5.85 10.77
CA LEU A 140 4.97 -5.56 11.31
C LEU A 140 4.61 -4.08 11.15
N GLU A 141 5.52 -3.17 11.49
CA GLU A 141 5.31 -1.73 11.33
C GLU A 141 5.07 -1.34 9.85
N LEU A 142 5.84 -1.90 8.92
CA LEU A 142 5.64 -1.68 7.49
C LEU A 142 4.30 -2.21 6.99
N LEU A 143 3.90 -3.43 7.41
CA LEU A 143 2.60 -4.00 7.07
C LEU A 143 1.46 -3.13 7.59
N GLU A 144 1.54 -2.66 8.83
CA GLU A 144 0.54 -1.75 9.39
C GLU A 144 0.50 -0.42 8.64
N ASN A 145 1.65 0.13 8.23
CA ASN A 145 1.70 1.35 7.45
C ASN A 145 1.10 1.17 6.04
N LEU A 146 1.31 0.02 5.41
CA LEU A 146 0.63 -0.36 4.17
C LEU A 146 -0.89 -0.45 4.38
N ILE A 147 -1.34 -1.09 5.45
CA ILE A 147 -2.77 -1.20 5.79
C ILE A 147 -3.40 0.16 6.02
N LEU A 148 -2.73 1.09 6.70
CA LEU A 148 -3.26 2.44 6.89
C LEU A 148 -3.25 3.27 5.61
N SER A 149 -2.22 3.09 4.77
CA SER A 149 -2.10 3.80 3.50
C SER A 149 -3.10 3.30 2.47
N PHE A 150 -3.48 2.01 2.56
CA PHE A 150 -4.33 1.32 1.61
C PHE A 150 -5.30 0.33 2.32
N PRO A 151 -6.29 0.83 3.09
CA PRO A 151 -7.13 -0.02 3.94
C PRO A 151 -7.96 -1.09 3.21
N ASP A 152 -8.47 -0.78 2.02
CA ASP A 152 -9.33 -1.70 1.26
C ASP A 152 -8.51 -2.58 0.32
N LEU A 153 -7.41 -2.06 -0.21
CA LEU A 153 -6.50 -2.83 -1.06
C LEU A 153 -5.58 -3.78 -0.26
N ALA A 154 -5.31 -3.50 1.02
CA ALA A 154 -4.43 -4.33 1.87
C ALA A 154 -4.84 -5.81 1.95
N TYR A 155 -6.12 -6.13 1.77
CA TYR A 155 -6.61 -7.51 1.73
C TYR A 155 -6.13 -8.30 0.51
N GLN A 156 -5.68 -7.63 -0.55
CA GLN A 156 -5.38 -8.21 -1.86
C GLN A 156 -3.94 -7.99 -2.31
N LEU A 157 -3.20 -7.12 -1.61
CA LEU A 157 -1.79 -6.85 -1.92
C LEU A 157 -0.97 -8.14 -1.94
N ARG A 158 -0.16 -8.28 -3.00
CA ARG A 158 0.84 -9.34 -3.13
C ARG A 158 2.20 -8.73 -2.88
N ILE A 159 2.83 -9.07 -1.76
CA ILE A 159 4.09 -8.46 -1.34
C ILE A 159 5.19 -9.49 -1.46
N LYS A 160 6.22 -9.24 -2.26
CA LYS A 160 7.43 -10.07 -2.23
C LYS A 160 8.26 -9.72 -0.98
N PRO A 161 8.86 -10.69 -0.27
CA PRO A 161 9.57 -10.40 0.98
C PRO A 161 10.70 -9.36 0.84
N GLU A 162 11.29 -9.22 -0.37
CA GLU A 162 12.29 -8.21 -0.71
C GLU A 162 11.82 -6.78 -0.43
N TYR A 163 10.50 -6.53 -0.52
CA TYR A 163 9.90 -5.25 -0.15
C TYR A 163 10.34 -4.80 1.26
N PHE A 164 10.29 -5.72 2.24
CA PHE A 164 10.56 -5.38 3.62
C PHE A 164 12.02 -4.98 3.83
N MET A 165 12.94 -5.74 3.25
CA MET A 165 14.36 -5.45 3.31
C MET A 165 14.67 -4.08 2.69
N TYR A 166 14.26 -3.86 1.43
CA TYR A 166 14.57 -2.60 0.74
C TYR A 166 13.89 -1.39 1.39
N GLU A 167 12.64 -1.50 1.84
CA GLU A 167 11.93 -0.38 2.48
C GLU A 167 12.52 -0.04 3.85
N VAL A 168 12.89 -1.03 4.67
CA VAL A 168 13.57 -0.78 5.95
C VAL A 168 14.92 -0.09 5.74
N MET A 169 15.76 -0.63 4.85
CA MET A 169 17.08 -0.04 4.55
C MET A 169 16.95 1.39 3.99
N LEU A 170 16.00 1.61 3.08
CA LEU A 170 15.77 2.93 2.50
C LEU A 170 15.27 3.93 3.54
N ASN A 171 14.39 3.53 4.47
CA ASN A 171 13.95 4.39 5.56
C ASN A 171 15.10 4.78 6.49
N ARG A 172 16.06 3.87 6.74
CA ARG A 172 17.28 4.19 7.49
C ARG A 172 18.14 5.23 6.78
N VAL A 173 18.35 5.07 5.47
CA VAL A 173 19.11 6.04 4.68
C VAL A 173 18.41 7.41 4.63
N ARG A 174 17.08 7.46 4.62
CA ARG A 174 16.34 8.74 4.69
C ARG A 174 16.55 9.46 6.02
N ILE A 175 16.61 8.71 7.12
CA ILE A 175 16.82 9.27 8.47
C ILE A 175 18.28 9.67 8.69
N PHE A 176 19.22 8.85 8.23
CA PHE A 176 20.66 9.11 8.33
C PHE A 176 21.34 9.00 6.94
N PRO A 177 21.26 10.07 6.12
CA PRO A 177 21.83 10.13 4.77
C PRO A 177 23.27 9.64 4.58
N PRO A 178 24.21 9.80 5.54
CA PRO A 178 25.57 9.31 5.37
C PRO A 178 25.67 7.79 5.15
N LEU A 179 24.67 7.01 5.55
CA LEU A 179 24.63 5.56 5.29
C LEU A 179 24.58 5.23 3.80
N ALA A 180 24.05 6.14 2.97
CA ALA A 180 23.93 5.96 1.52
C ALA A 180 25.26 5.58 0.83
N TYR A 181 26.41 6.07 1.34
CA TYR A 181 27.72 5.82 0.75
C TYR A 181 28.14 4.37 0.85
N GLY A 182 27.87 3.75 2.00
CA GLY A 182 28.12 2.33 2.18
C GLY A 182 27.08 1.51 1.42
N THR A 183 25.81 1.82 1.59
CA THR A 183 24.72 0.91 1.21
C THR A 183 24.36 0.92 -0.28
N SER A 184 24.87 1.89 -1.06
CA SER A 184 24.57 2.02 -2.50
C SER A 184 24.90 0.77 -3.31
N ASN A 185 25.93 0.01 -2.95
CA ASN A 185 26.26 -1.23 -3.66
C ASN A 185 25.31 -2.39 -3.39
N PHE A 186 24.40 -2.32 -2.40
CA PHE A 186 23.45 -3.40 -2.05
C PHE A 186 22.01 -3.03 -2.39
N MET A 187 21.75 -1.73 -2.45
CA MET A 187 20.44 -1.19 -2.76
C MET A 187 20.35 -0.72 -4.21
N ASN A 188 21.21 -1.15 -5.12
CA ASN A 188 21.09 -0.86 -6.56
C ASN A 188 20.67 -2.13 -7.33
N ASP A 189 19.95 -1.98 -8.45
CA ASP A 189 19.45 -3.11 -9.26
C ASP A 189 20.58 -3.98 -9.89
N THR A 190 21.85 -3.55 -9.81
CA THR A 190 23.02 -4.18 -10.49
C THR A 190 23.86 -5.09 -9.58
N THR A 191 23.48 -5.26 -8.32
CA THR A 191 24.28 -6.01 -7.32
C THR A 191 24.15 -7.53 -7.49
N PRO A 192 25.25 -8.32 -7.36
CA PRO A 192 25.16 -9.77 -7.37
C PRO A 192 24.25 -10.31 -6.25
N ARG A 193 23.21 -11.08 -6.61
CA ARG A 193 22.21 -11.66 -5.69
C ARG A 193 22.80 -12.33 -4.44
N LYS A 194 23.96 -12.99 -4.57
CA LYS A 194 24.64 -13.72 -3.49
C LYS A 194 25.05 -12.85 -2.31
N GLU A 195 25.35 -11.57 -2.52
CA GLU A 195 25.75 -10.65 -1.44
C GLU A 195 24.53 -10.15 -0.64
N VAL A 196 23.35 -10.11 -1.28
CA VAL A 196 22.07 -9.72 -0.67
C VAL A 196 21.38 -10.90 0.03
N GLU A 197 21.65 -12.13 -0.41
CA GLU A 197 21.02 -13.36 0.10
C GLU A 197 21.21 -13.59 1.60
N ALA A 198 22.37 -13.24 2.17
CA ALA A 198 22.65 -13.45 3.60
C ALA A 198 21.78 -12.57 4.51
N ASP A 199 21.68 -11.27 4.20
CA ASP A 199 20.84 -10.33 4.96
C ASP A 199 19.34 -10.62 4.75
N PHE A 200 19.00 -11.10 3.56
CA PHE A 200 17.65 -11.52 3.23
C PHE A 200 17.18 -12.71 4.08
N GLN A 201 18.07 -13.60 4.54
CA GLN A 201 17.68 -14.73 5.41
C GLN A 201 17.02 -14.28 6.71
N GLY A 202 17.55 -13.22 7.37
CA GLY A 202 16.95 -12.68 8.59
C GLY A 202 15.52 -12.18 8.37
N TYR A 203 15.26 -11.56 7.20
CA TYR A 203 13.90 -11.15 6.82
C TYR A 203 13.01 -12.35 6.51
N LEU A 204 13.50 -13.35 5.77
CA LEU A 204 12.73 -14.57 5.47
C LEU A 204 12.33 -15.32 6.75
N GLU A 205 13.23 -15.45 7.71
CA GLU A 205 12.93 -16.10 8.99
C GLU A 205 11.91 -15.28 9.80
N ALA A 206 12.05 -13.96 9.84
CA ALA A 206 11.08 -13.09 10.48
C ALA A 206 9.68 -13.22 9.83
N VAL A 207 9.59 -13.29 8.50
CA VAL A 207 8.34 -13.51 7.78
C VAL A 207 7.76 -14.90 8.10
N LYS A 208 8.56 -15.97 8.14
CA LYS A 208 8.07 -17.31 8.55
C LYS A 208 7.51 -17.32 9.97
N GLN A 209 8.11 -16.58 10.90
CA GLN A 209 7.56 -16.45 12.25
C GLN A 209 6.20 -15.72 12.25
N LEU A 210 6.05 -14.68 11.43
CA LEU A 210 4.78 -13.94 11.32
C LEU A 210 3.66 -14.78 10.67
N GLU A 211 4.01 -15.69 9.77
CA GLU A 211 3.07 -16.68 9.24
C GLU A 211 2.58 -17.62 10.34
N LYS A 212 3.50 -18.19 11.15
CA LYS A 212 3.14 -19.03 12.31
C LYS A 212 2.22 -18.32 13.30
N GLU A 213 2.36 -16.99 13.43
CA GLU A 213 1.50 -16.14 14.26
C GLU A 213 0.17 -15.73 13.61
N ASN A 214 -0.13 -16.23 12.40
CA ASN A 214 -1.33 -15.90 11.62
C ASN A 214 -1.49 -14.39 11.32
N LYS A 215 -0.39 -13.64 11.30
CA LYS A 215 -0.38 -12.21 10.92
C LYS A 215 -0.41 -12.05 9.41
N ILE A 216 0.25 -12.98 8.72
CA ILE A 216 0.35 -13.06 7.28
C ILE A 216 0.11 -14.50 6.83
N THR A 217 -0.03 -14.69 5.52
CA THR A 217 -0.13 -15.98 4.85
C THR A 217 0.66 -15.93 3.55
N PHE A 218 1.31 -17.02 3.16
CA PHE A 218 1.89 -17.11 1.83
C PHE A 218 0.87 -17.58 0.79
N LEU A 219 0.89 -16.94 -0.39
CA LEU A 219 0.37 -17.53 -1.61
C LEU A 219 1.50 -17.55 -2.64
N ASN A 220 1.99 -18.75 -2.97
CA ASN A 220 3.19 -18.95 -3.78
C ASN A 220 4.38 -18.18 -3.17
N GLU A 221 5.03 -17.30 -3.94
CA GLU A 221 6.14 -16.45 -3.48
C GLU A 221 5.70 -15.15 -2.79
N TYR A 222 4.40 -14.89 -2.65
CA TYR A 222 3.89 -13.62 -2.15
C TYR A 222 3.36 -13.73 -0.73
N VAL A 223 3.75 -12.75 0.09
CA VAL A 223 3.17 -12.48 1.40
C VAL A 223 1.84 -11.74 1.21
N MET A 224 0.81 -12.25 1.86
CA MET A 224 -0.49 -11.59 2.02
C MET A 224 -0.76 -11.29 3.49
N VAL A 225 -1.48 -10.20 3.74
CA VAL A 225 -1.88 -9.81 5.09
C VAL A 225 -3.14 -10.55 5.50
N SER A 226 -3.17 -11.14 6.69
CA SER A 226 -4.37 -11.85 7.15
C SER A 226 -5.51 -10.87 7.43
N ARG A 227 -6.76 -11.25 7.10
CA ARG A 227 -7.94 -10.42 7.35
C ARG A 227 -8.07 -9.99 8.81
N LYS A 228 -7.74 -10.89 9.75
CA LYS A 228 -7.70 -10.60 11.20
C LYS A 228 -6.72 -9.47 11.51
N PHE A 229 -5.51 -9.50 10.93
CA PHE A 229 -4.52 -8.46 11.14
C PHE A 229 -4.97 -7.12 10.54
N VAL A 230 -5.47 -7.11 9.29
CA VAL A 230 -6.00 -5.87 8.66
C VAL A 230 -7.07 -5.21 9.53
N THR A 231 -8.07 -5.96 9.99
CA THR A 231 -9.14 -5.41 10.84
C THR A 231 -8.64 -4.86 12.18
N LYS A 232 -7.65 -5.52 12.80
CA LYS A 232 -7.02 -5.03 14.03
C LYS A 232 -6.25 -3.73 13.79
N SER A 233 -5.52 -3.65 12.68
CA SER A 233 -4.63 -2.53 12.37
C SER A 233 -5.34 -1.28 11.84
N LYS A 234 -6.56 -1.41 11.28
CA LYS A 234 -7.39 -0.24 10.90
C LYS A 234 -7.80 0.63 12.10
N ASN A 235 -7.79 0.10 13.33
CA ASN A 235 -8.21 0.83 14.54
C ASN A 235 -7.06 1.66 15.14
N GLN A 236 -7.01 2.96 14.79
CA GLN A 236 -5.97 3.91 15.18
C GLN A 236 -5.77 4.06 16.71
N LYS A 237 -6.81 3.79 17.52
CA LYS A 237 -6.80 3.92 18.99
C LYS A 237 -5.83 2.98 19.71
N VAL A 238 -5.34 1.93 19.04
CA VAL A 238 -4.41 0.94 19.65
C VAL A 238 -2.94 1.38 19.54
N ARG A 239 -2.62 2.40 18.73
CA ARG A 239 -1.27 2.57 18.15
C ARG A 239 -0.32 3.52 18.92
N LEU A 240 -0.83 4.36 19.81
CA LEU A 240 0.02 5.29 20.60
C LEU A 240 0.67 4.66 21.84
N ILE A 241 0.45 3.36 22.10
CA ILE A 241 0.91 2.70 23.33
C ILE A 241 2.32 2.09 23.18
N ASN A 242 2.80 1.85 21.95
CA ASN A 242 4.08 1.17 21.70
C ASN A 242 5.23 2.08 21.24
N ILE A 243 4.99 3.36 20.95
CA ILE A 243 6.10 4.32 20.80
C ILE A 243 6.70 4.49 22.19
N SER A 244 7.98 4.16 22.35
CA SER A 244 8.60 3.95 23.65
C SER A 244 8.31 5.09 24.64
N LYS A 245 7.92 4.73 25.87
CA LYS A 245 7.98 5.65 27.01
C LYS A 245 9.39 6.25 27.06
N ASN A 246 9.47 7.58 26.94
CA ASN A 246 10.65 8.46 26.99
C ASN A 246 11.93 7.75 27.44
N ALA A 247 12.85 7.47 26.51
CA ALA A 247 14.20 7.09 26.93
C ALA A 247 14.80 8.25 27.75
N PRO A 248 15.56 7.96 28.82
CA PRO A 248 16.24 8.99 29.58
C PRO A 248 17.03 9.90 28.64
N ARG A 249 16.81 11.22 28.74
CA ARG A 249 17.45 12.24 27.90
C ARG A 249 18.96 12.03 27.78
N ALA A 250 19.60 11.56 28.86
CA ALA A 250 21.02 11.21 28.91
C ALA A 250 21.46 10.17 27.84
N LEU A 251 20.65 9.14 27.55
CA LEU A 251 21.00 8.13 26.54
C LEU A 251 20.92 8.70 25.12
N PHE A 252 19.88 9.50 24.83
CA PHE A 252 19.81 10.25 23.56
C PHE A 252 20.97 11.24 23.44
N THR A 253 21.34 11.91 24.54
CA THR A 253 22.52 12.79 24.55
C THR A 253 23.81 12.02 24.28
N SER A 254 23.99 10.79 24.78
CA SER A 254 25.16 9.97 24.45
C SER A 254 25.22 9.59 22.97
N VAL A 255 24.09 9.24 22.34
CA VAL A 255 24.02 9.02 20.88
C VAL A 255 24.39 10.31 20.14
N LEU A 256 23.76 11.43 20.49
CA LEU A 256 23.99 12.72 19.84
C LEU A 256 25.37 13.33 20.13
N ALA A 257 26.02 12.99 21.23
CA ALA A 257 27.36 13.47 21.58
C ALA A 257 28.44 12.97 20.61
N SER A 258 28.19 11.82 19.96
CA SER A 258 29.02 11.34 18.85
C SER A 258 28.84 12.19 17.58
N PHE A 259 27.70 12.87 17.41
CA PHE A 259 27.31 13.55 16.17
C PHE A 259 28.24 14.73 15.81
N PRO A 260 28.65 15.62 16.74
CA PRO A 260 29.65 16.66 16.44
C PRO A 260 31.02 16.09 16.05
N GLN A 261 31.45 15.00 16.69
CA GLN A 261 32.71 14.32 16.33
C GLN A 261 32.60 13.69 14.93
N LEU A 262 31.45 13.10 14.62
CA LEU A 262 31.13 12.58 13.29
C LEU A 262 31.10 13.69 12.24
N LEU A 263 30.45 14.82 12.51
CA LEU A 263 30.35 15.96 11.59
C LEU A 263 31.70 16.66 11.37
N ASN A 264 32.49 16.87 12.43
CA ASN A 264 33.86 17.38 12.34
C ASN A 264 34.76 16.42 11.56
N PHE A 265 34.52 15.12 11.66
CA PHE A 265 35.25 14.14 10.87
C PHE A 265 34.80 14.13 9.40
N PHE A 266 33.49 14.18 9.13
CA PHE A 266 32.96 14.31 7.77
C PHE A 266 33.47 15.58 7.09
N SER A 267 33.66 16.67 7.83
CA SER A 267 34.16 17.94 7.30
C SER A 267 35.65 17.95 6.97
N GLN A 268 36.46 17.13 7.65
CA GLN A 268 37.87 16.92 7.32
C GLN A 268 38.06 16.11 6.01
N ASN A 269 37.01 15.45 5.54
CA ASN A 269 37.04 14.60 4.38
C ASN A 269 36.13 15.22 3.30
N THR A 270 36.70 16.18 2.56
CA THR A 270 36.01 17.11 1.64
C THR A 270 35.13 16.41 0.61
N GLU A 271 35.50 15.23 0.11
CA GLU A 271 34.66 14.46 -0.81
C GLU A 271 33.38 13.92 -0.16
N THR A 272 33.46 13.40 1.06
CA THR A 272 32.30 12.88 1.80
C THR A 272 31.35 14.01 2.19
N LEU A 273 31.86 15.18 2.59
CA LEU A 273 31.04 16.35 2.87
C LEU A 273 30.37 16.92 1.62
N LEU A 274 31.11 17.07 0.50
CA LEU A 274 30.54 17.56 -0.76
C LEU A 274 29.49 16.59 -1.33
N LYS A 275 29.71 15.29 -1.19
CA LYS A 275 28.70 14.30 -1.58
C LYS A 275 27.49 14.34 -0.63
N PHE A 276 27.69 14.53 0.68
CA PHE A 276 26.61 14.63 1.67
C PHE A 276 25.75 15.88 1.43
N GLN A 277 26.39 17.00 1.09
CA GLN A 277 25.73 18.21 0.61
C GLN A 277 24.97 17.97 -0.70
N LYS A 278 25.55 17.24 -1.66
CA LYS A 278 24.83 16.85 -2.89
C LYS A 278 23.61 15.95 -2.60
N PHE A 279 23.66 15.10 -1.58
CA PHE A 279 22.54 14.27 -1.17
C PHE A 279 21.42 15.09 -0.52
N THR A 280 21.77 16.05 0.35
CA THR A 280 20.81 16.97 0.98
C THR A 280 20.25 18.01 0.00
N MET A 281 20.99 18.40 -1.04
CA MET A 281 20.54 19.37 -2.06
C MET A 281 19.76 18.73 -3.22
N LYS A 282 19.95 17.42 -3.52
CA LYS A 282 19.14 16.72 -4.53
C LYS A 282 17.75 16.43 -3.95
N ARG A 283 16.69 16.87 -4.64
CA ARG A 283 15.29 16.50 -4.30
C ARG A 283 15.19 14.98 -4.13
N GLU A 284 14.36 14.50 -3.18
CA GLU A 284 14.13 13.06 -2.89
C GLU A 284 13.97 12.17 -4.14
N ALA A 285 13.46 12.73 -5.24
CA ALA A 285 13.29 12.06 -6.53
C ALA A 285 14.61 11.67 -7.25
N ASP A 286 15.73 12.35 -7.00
CA ASP A 286 17.02 12.04 -7.63
C ASP A 286 17.86 11.05 -6.83
N VAL A 287 17.67 10.98 -5.51
CA VAL A 287 18.30 10.00 -4.62
C VAL A 287 17.69 8.60 -4.81
N THR A 288 16.38 8.53 -5.04
CA THR A 288 15.65 7.27 -5.33
C THR A 288 15.91 6.70 -6.73
N ARG A 289 16.69 7.37 -7.58
CA ARG A 289 17.08 6.85 -8.90
C ARG A 289 18.26 5.88 -8.84
N SER A 290 19.14 5.99 -7.85
CA SER A 290 20.20 5.00 -7.64
C SER A 290 19.66 3.78 -6.93
N PHE A 291 18.77 3.97 -5.95
CA PHE A 291 18.25 2.88 -5.12
C PHE A 291 17.10 2.10 -5.77
N VAL A 292 16.99 0.81 -5.43
CA VAL A 292 15.86 -0.03 -5.75
C VAL A 292 14.61 0.57 -5.13
N ASP A 293 13.60 0.85 -5.97
CA ASP A 293 12.28 1.30 -5.53
C ASP A 293 11.55 0.13 -4.85
N PRO A 294 11.32 0.12 -3.52
CA PRO A 294 10.72 -1.02 -2.84
C PRO A 294 9.30 -1.31 -3.34
N GLN A 295 8.60 -0.30 -3.87
CA GLN A 295 7.27 -0.45 -4.45
C GLN A 295 7.27 -1.36 -5.69
N LYS A 296 8.43 -1.69 -6.27
CA LYS A 296 8.56 -2.72 -7.32
C LYS A 296 8.10 -4.09 -6.83
N TYR A 297 8.21 -4.35 -5.52
CA TYR A 297 7.93 -5.64 -4.88
C TYR A 297 6.54 -5.72 -4.26
N VAL A 298 5.73 -4.68 -4.39
CA VAL A 298 4.33 -4.66 -3.95
C VAL A 298 3.44 -4.65 -5.19
N PHE A 299 2.51 -5.59 -5.27
CA PHE A 299 1.68 -5.78 -6.46
C PHE A 299 0.19 -5.76 -6.13
N VAL A 300 -0.57 -5.24 -7.08
CA VAL A 300 -2.04 -5.20 -7.09
C VAL A 300 -2.56 -6.21 -8.10
N PRO A 301 -3.50 -7.09 -7.72
CA PRO A 301 -4.13 -7.99 -8.67
C PRO A 301 -5.05 -7.25 -9.62
N THR A 302 -5.05 -7.70 -10.87
CA THR A 302 -5.94 -7.24 -11.94
C THR A 302 -6.40 -8.45 -12.75
N SER A 303 -7.41 -8.27 -13.61
CA SER A 303 -7.89 -9.33 -14.51
C SER A 303 -6.83 -9.85 -15.50
N LYS A 304 -5.74 -9.09 -15.72
CA LYS A 304 -4.62 -9.44 -16.61
C LYS A 304 -3.37 -9.89 -15.86
N GLY A 305 -3.43 -10.00 -14.53
CA GLY A 305 -2.31 -10.41 -13.69
C GLY A 305 -1.91 -9.35 -12.67
N LEU A 306 -0.72 -9.51 -12.10
CA LEU A 306 -0.20 -8.64 -11.04
C LEU A 306 0.48 -7.41 -11.64
N VAL A 307 0.13 -6.23 -11.13
CA VAL A 307 0.75 -4.95 -11.53
C VAL A 307 1.48 -4.34 -10.35
N SER A 308 2.74 -3.94 -10.55
CA SER A 308 3.57 -3.34 -9.51
C SER A 308 3.08 -1.94 -9.10
N MET A 309 3.16 -1.60 -7.82
CA MET A 309 2.86 -0.25 -7.32
C MET A 309 3.89 0.80 -7.77
N ALA A 310 5.09 0.37 -8.18
CA ALA A 310 6.09 1.24 -8.80
C ALA A 310 5.74 1.63 -10.24
N ASP A 311 4.74 0.98 -10.87
CA ASP A 311 4.38 1.22 -12.27
C ASP A 311 4.05 2.70 -12.54
N ARG A 312 4.59 3.20 -13.66
CA ARG A 312 4.43 4.59 -14.11
C ARG A 312 3.85 4.68 -15.52
N LEU A 313 3.27 3.59 -16.02
CA LEU A 313 2.72 3.53 -17.36
C LEU A 313 1.64 4.59 -17.52
N ASP A 314 1.81 5.45 -18.52
CA ASP A 314 0.82 6.45 -18.88
C ASP A 314 -0.13 5.91 -19.96
N ILE A 315 -1.07 6.76 -20.38
CA ILE A 315 -2.10 6.41 -21.34
C ILE A 315 -1.50 5.97 -22.69
N GLU A 316 -0.49 6.71 -23.16
CA GLU A 316 0.19 6.39 -24.42
C GLU A 316 0.98 5.09 -24.31
N GLY A 317 1.75 4.93 -23.23
CA GLY A 317 2.52 3.74 -22.94
C GLY A 317 1.64 2.49 -22.84
N PHE A 318 0.49 2.59 -22.17
CA PHE A 318 -0.50 1.50 -22.11
C PHE A 318 -1.02 1.15 -23.49
N THR A 319 -1.43 2.15 -24.27
CA THR A 319 -2.01 1.90 -25.60
C THR A 319 -1.02 1.23 -26.54
N ARG A 320 0.24 1.70 -26.55
CA ARG A 320 1.29 1.15 -27.40
C ARG A 320 1.72 -0.26 -26.96
N LYS A 321 1.98 -0.46 -25.66
CA LYS A 321 2.55 -1.71 -25.14
C LYS A 321 1.52 -2.81 -24.93
N ILE A 322 0.32 -2.47 -24.46
CA ILE A 322 -0.67 -3.44 -24.00
C ILE A 322 -1.83 -3.58 -25.00
N LEU A 323 -2.30 -2.49 -25.62
CA LEU A 323 -3.42 -2.60 -26.57
C LEU A 323 -2.99 -3.01 -27.97
N LEU A 324 -1.90 -2.43 -28.47
CA LEU A 324 -1.39 -2.66 -29.83
C LEU A 324 -0.26 -3.69 -29.89
N ASN A 325 0.22 -4.23 -28.76
CA ASN A 325 1.38 -5.15 -28.72
C ASN A 325 2.61 -4.62 -29.48
N GLY A 326 2.80 -3.30 -29.56
CA GLY A 326 3.89 -2.67 -30.32
C GLY A 326 3.61 -2.45 -31.81
N GLU A 327 2.46 -2.87 -32.34
CA GLU A 327 2.05 -2.61 -33.72
C GLU A 327 1.62 -1.15 -33.94
N LYS A 328 1.70 -0.69 -35.19
CA LYS A 328 1.17 0.62 -35.61
C LYS A 328 -0.33 0.49 -35.86
N GLY A 329 -1.16 1.07 -34.99
CA GLY A 329 -2.61 1.13 -35.14
C GLY A 329 -3.15 2.56 -34.99
N LYS A 330 -4.34 2.82 -35.55
CA LYS A 330 -5.03 4.09 -35.32
C LYS A 330 -5.62 4.08 -33.90
N ILE A 331 -5.36 5.15 -33.16
CA ILE A 331 -5.86 5.33 -31.80
C ILE A 331 -6.72 6.59 -31.78
N THR A 332 -7.92 6.50 -31.19
CA THR A 332 -8.72 7.67 -30.86
C THR A 332 -8.95 7.76 -29.36
N PHE A 333 -8.92 8.99 -28.85
CA PHE A 333 -9.20 9.31 -27.46
C PHE A 333 -10.43 10.19 -27.41
N GLU A 334 -11.52 9.67 -26.85
CA GLU A 334 -12.78 10.39 -26.70
C GLU A 334 -13.02 10.68 -25.22
N PRO A 335 -13.09 11.95 -24.78
CA PRO A 335 -13.50 12.26 -23.42
C PRO A 335 -14.99 11.90 -23.26
N ILE A 336 -15.29 10.92 -22.39
CA ILE A 336 -16.68 10.58 -22.05
C ILE A 336 -17.21 11.52 -20.95
N GLY A 337 -16.30 12.19 -20.25
CA GLY A 337 -16.62 13.10 -19.15
C GLY A 337 -16.65 12.39 -17.80
N GLY A 338 -16.71 13.18 -16.74
CA GLY A 338 -16.72 12.74 -15.36
C GLY A 338 -16.69 13.97 -14.46
N VAL A 339 -17.51 14.00 -13.41
CA VAL A 339 -17.64 15.20 -12.57
C VAL A 339 -16.35 15.44 -11.75
N LEU A 340 -15.70 14.35 -11.32
CA LEU A 340 -14.59 14.38 -10.35
C LEU A 340 -13.31 13.70 -10.85
N ASN A 341 -13.40 12.93 -11.93
CA ASN A 341 -12.31 12.20 -12.56
C ASN A 341 -12.31 12.50 -14.06
N ASP A 342 -11.12 12.52 -14.67
CA ASP A 342 -11.06 12.54 -16.13
C ASP A 342 -11.26 11.12 -16.64
N VAL A 343 -12.33 10.90 -17.41
CA VAL A 343 -12.65 9.60 -18.01
C VAL A 343 -12.52 9.68 -19.53
N TYR A 344 -11.72 8.79 -20.09
CA TYR A 344 -11.44 8.70 -21.52
C TYR A 344 -11.80 7.32 -22.06
N LEU A 345 -12.41 7.28 -23.24
CA LEU A 345 -12.51 6.09 -24.07
C LEU A 345 -11.30 6.05 -25.00
N ILE A 346 -10.57 4.95 -24.96
CA ILE A 346 -9.55 4.63 -25.94
C ILE A 346 -10.18 3.65 -26.92
N LYS A 347 -10.19 4.00 -28.20
CA LYS A 347 -10.48 3.04 -29.28
C LYS A 347 -9.19 2.78 -30.04
N ALA A 348 -8.76 1.53 -30.01
CA ALA A 348 -7.60 1.06 -30.76
C ALA A 348 -8.08 0.19 -31.92
N TYR A 349 -7.74 0.60 -33.14
CA TYR A 349 -8.01 -0.16 -34.35
C TYR A 349 -6.76 -0.95 -34.71
N SER A 350 -6.79 -2.26 -34.43
CA SER A 350 -5.77 -3.20 -34.89
C SER A 350 -6.19 -3.82 -36.23
N SER A 351 -5.26 -4.49 -36.91
CA SER A 351 -5.55 -5.23 -38.15
C SER A 351 -6.62 -6.32 -37.99
N SER A 352 -6.93 -6.75 -36.76
CA SER A 352 -7.82 -7.88 -36.47
C SER A 352 -9.11 -7.54 -35.72
N ALA A 353 -9.21 -6.40 -35.02
CA ALA A 353 -10.44 -5.94 -34.36
C ALA A 353 -10.33 -4.51 -33.79
N GLU A 354 -11.49 -3.86 -33.57
CA GLU A 354 -11.62 -2.69 -32.69
C GLU A 354 -11.56 -3.13 -31.21
N ARG A 355 -10.71 -2.48 -30.41
CA ARG A 355 -10.65 -2.68 -28.96
C ARG A 355 -10.99 -1.36 -28.25
N LYS A 356 -11.96 -1.42 -27.34
CA LYS A 356 -12.39 -0.29 -26.51
C LYS A 356 -11.92 -0.47 -25.07
N VAL A 357 -11.27 0.54 -24.52
CA VAL A 357 -10.81 0.57 -23.12
C VAL A 357 -11.19 1.89 -22.47
N LEU A 358 -11.71 1.81 -21.26
CA LEU A 358 -11.98 2.96 -20.42
C LEU A 358 -10.76 3.30 -19.57
N VAL A 359 -10.41 4.57 -19.46
CA VAL A 359 -9.36 5.06 -18.56
C VAL A 359 -9.91 6.11 -17.63
N LYS A 360 -9.75 5.91 -16.32
CA LYS A 360 -10.08 6.91 -15.31
C LYS A 360 -8.79 7.46 -14.68
N ARG A 361 -8.70 8.80 -14.56
CA ARG A 361 -7.64 9.51 -13.83
C ARG A 361 -8.21 10.15 -12.56
N PHE A 362 -7.62 9.81 -11.42
CA PHE A 362 -8.05 10.32 -10.11
C PHE A 362 -7.22 11.54 -9.67
N LYS A 363 -7.83 12.72 -9.72
CA LYS A 363 -7.25 13.98 -9.21
C LYS A 363 -7.58 14.18 -7.73
N ASP A 364 -6.81 14.99 -7.01
CA ASP A 364 -7.18 15.36 -5.64
C ASP A 364 -8.29 16.41 -5.65
N TRP A 365 -9.24 16.32 -4.72
CA TRP A 365 -10.38 17.25 -4.63
C TRP A 365 -10.01 18.62 -4.06
N SER A 366 -8.76 18.85 -3.64
CA SER A 366 -8.30 20.04 -2.91
C SER A 366 -8.38 21.36 -3.69
N GLY A 367 -8.93 21.36 -4.92
CA GLY A 367 -9.16 22.55 -5.74
C GLY A 367 -10.57 22.69 -6.32
N PHE A 368 -11.56 21.89 -5.91
CA PHE A 368 -12.89 21.90 -6.55
C PHE A 368 -13.99 22.56 -5.69
N LYS A 369 -14.83 23.39 -6.35
CA LYS A 369 -16.01 24.11 -5.82
C LYS A 369 -17.14 23.21 -5.25
N TRP A 370 -16.94 21.89 -5.18
CA TRP A 370 -17.91 20.88 -4.69
C TRP A 370 -17.69 20.41 -3.24
N PHE A 371 -16.81 21.09 -2.49
CA PHE A 371 -16.68 21.03 -1.03
C PHE A 371 -18.02 20.98 -0.24
N PRO A 372 -19.17 21.50 -0.74
CA PRO A 372 -20.44 21.31 -0.04
C PRO A 372 -20.87 19.85 0.13
N LEU A 373 -20.61 18.92 -0.81
CA LEU A 373 -21.15 17.54 -0.72
C LEU A 373 -20.59 16.74 0.48
N SER A 374 -19.32 16.91 0.83
CA SER A 374 -18.75 16.32 2.05
C SER A 374 -19.28 17.01 3.31
N LEU A 375 -19.65 18.30 3.23
CA LEU A 375 -20.26 19.05 4.33
C LEU A 375 -21.76 18.71 4.51
N TRP A 376 -22.48 18.41 3.44
CA TRP A 376 -23.90 18.02 3.43
C TRP A 376 -24.13 16.56 3.85
N SER A 377 -23.11 15.70 3.72
CA SER A 377 -23.11 14.31 4.21
C SER A 377 -22.54 14.15 5.63
N LEU A 378 -22.10 15.26 6.28
CA LEU A 378 -21.66 15.26 7.68
C LEU A 378 -22.75 14.68 8.59
N GLY A 379 -22.40 13.64 9.34
CA GLY A 379 -23.31 12.91 10.23
C GLY A 379 -23.99 11.69 9.59
N ALA A 380 -23.87 11.49 8.27
CA ALA A 380 -24.40 10.31 7.57
C ALA A 380 -23.29 9.37 7.04
N ARG A 381 -22.22 9.90 6.42
CA ARG A 381 -21.08 9.08 5.92
C ARG A 381 -19.82 9.94 5.70
N ASN A 382 -18.65 9.33 5.89
CA ASN A 382 -17.36 9.91 5.47
C ASN A 382 -17.06 9.53 4.02
N LEU A 383 -16.93 10.51 3.12
CA LEU A 383 -16.59 10.30 1.72
C LEU A 383 -15.07 10.32 1.50
N ALA A 384 -14.59 9.57 0.50
CA ALA A 384 -13.18 9.58 0.09
C ALA A 384 -12.92 10.80 -0.79
N VAL A 385 -12.04 11.70 -0.33
CA VAL A 385 -11.75 13.01 -0.96
C VAL A 385 -10.42 13.00 -1.73
N LEU A 386 -9.45 12.19 -1.30
CA LEU A 386 -8.13 12.10 -1.93
C LEU A 386 -8.18 11.17 -3.15
N GLY A 387 -7.55 11.59 -4.26
CA GLY A 387 -7.57 10.81 -5.51
C GLY A 387 -6.89 9.44 -5.35
N ARG A 388 -5.87 9.34 -4.50
CA ARG A 388 -5.19 8.07 -4.18
C ARG A 388 -6.13 7.06 -3.51
N THR A 389 -6.91 7.51 -2.52
CA THR A 389 -7.88 6.65 -1.81
C THR A 389 -9.02 6.20 -2.73
N ARG A 390 -9.47 7.09 -3.62
CA ARG A 390 -10.51 6.76 -4.59
C ARG A 390 -10.06 5.71 -5.62
N LEU A 391 -8.83 5.85 -6.15
CA LEU A 391 -8.22 4.83 -7.01
C LEU A 391 -8.09 3.49 -6.29
N GLU A 392 -7.59 3.51 -5.06
CA GLU A 392 -7.43 2.29 -4.25
C GLU A 392 -8.75 1.53 -4.12
N LYS A 393 -9.83 2.23 -3.75
CA LYS A 393 -11.16 1.65 -3.60
C LYS A 393 -11.70 1.10 -4.92
N GLU A 394 -11.54 1.86 -6.01
CA GLU A 394 -11.90 1.40 -7.36
C GLU A 394 -11.21 0.08 -7.69
N CYS A 395 -9.91 -0.03 -7.42
CA CYS A 395 -9.15 -1.24 -7.70
C CYS A 395 -9.53 -2.42 -6.80
N ALA A 396 -9.53 -2.20 -5.48
CA ALA A 396 -9.74 -3.25 -4.51
C ALA A 396 -11.16 -3.83 -4.59
N ILE A 397 -12.19 -2.97 -4.58
CA ILE A 397 -13.57 -3.42 -4.52
C ILE A 397 -14.01 -4.02 -5.85
N SER A 398 -13.60 -3.45 -6.99
CA SER A 398 -13.90 -4.02 -8.30
C SER A 398 -13.34 -5.43 -8.44
N GLU A 399 -12.04 -5.63 -8.16
CA GLU A 399 -11.42 -6.94 -8.32
C GLU A 399 -11.98 -7.97 -7.33
N PHE A 400 -12.30 -7.55 -6.10
CA PHE A 400 -12.98 -8.39 -5.12
C PHE A 400 -14.36 -8.85 -5.62
N LEU A 401 -15.23 -7.91 -6.02
CA LEU A 401 -16.57 -8.22 -6.50
C LEU A 401 -16.53 -9.12 -7.76
N ARG A 402 -15.58 -8.88 -8.66
CA ARG A 402 -15.34 -9.72 -9.84
C ARG A 402 -15.00 -11.16 -9.46
N CYS A 403 -14.12 -11.36 -8.48
CA CYS A 403 -13.74 -12.69 -8.00
C CYS A 403 -14.91 -13.42 -7.32
N GLU A 404 -15.82 -12.69 -6.70
CA GLU A 404 -17.06 -13.21 -6.10
C GLU A 404 -18.21 -13.39 -7.12
N GLY A 405 -17.94 -13.24 -8.42
CA GLY A 405 -18.91 -13.47 -9.49
C GLY A 405 -19.91 -12.33 -9.73
N ILE A 406 -19.68 -11.14 -9.16
CA ILE A 406 -20.46 -9.94 -9.49
C ILE A 406 -19.91 -9.32 -10.78
N SER A 407 -20.79 -9.06 -11.74
CA SER A 407 -20.42 -8.43 -13.00
C SER A 407 -19.99 -6.97 -12.77
N VAL A 408 -18.71 -6.71 -13.01
CA VAL A 408 -18.07 -5.40 -12.93
C VAL A 408 -17.05 -5.29 -14.07
N PRO A 409 -16.70 -4.07 -14.53
CA PRO A 409 -15.70 -3.93 -15.58
C PRO A 409 -14.35 -4.47 -15.13
N LYS A 410 -13.74 -5.34 -15.95
CA LYS A 410 -12.42 -5.91 -15.66
C LYS A 410 -11.37 -4.81 -15.60
N ILE A 411 -10.60 -4.77 -14.52
CA ILE A 411 -9.40 -3.93 -14.45
C ILE A 411 -8.31 -4.59 -15.28
N LEU A 412 -7.87 -3.90 -16.33
CA LEU A 412 -6.86 -4.36 -17.26
C LEU A 412 -5.45 -3.97 -16.81
N HIS A 413 -5.30 -2.79 -16.21
CA HIS A 413 -4.03 -2.28 -15.67
C HIS A 413 -4.27 -1.13 -14.69
N VAL A 414 -3.31 -0.87 -13.81
CA VAL A 414 -3.33 0.25 -12.87
C VAL A 414 -1.97 0.92 -12.79
N SER A 415 -1.93 2.24 -12.90
CA SER A 415 -0.73 3.02 -12.64
C SER A 415 -0.91 3.84 -11.36
N HIS A 416 -0.39 3.33 -10.26
CA HIS A 416 -0.52 3.96 -8.94
C HIS A 416 0.14 5.33 -8.89
N ARG A 417 1.34 5.47 -9.46
CA ARG A 417 2.08 6.74 -9.46
C ARG A 417 1.40 7.81 -10.31
N LYS A 418 0.74 7.42 -11.41
CA LYS A 418 -0.01 8.34 -12.30
C LYS A 418 -1.47 8.50 -11.90
N ARG A 419 -1.93 7.70 -10.93
CA ARG A 419 -3.32 7.61 -10.46
C ARG A 419 -4.31 7.29 -11.58
N LEU A 420 -3.95 6.30 -12.40
CA LEU A 420 -4.73 5.83 -13.54
C LEU A 420 -5.21 4.40 -13.32
N VAL A 421 -6.43 4.10 -13.76
CA VAL A 421 -6.94 2.73 -13.92
C VAL A 421 -7.45 2.55 -15.35
N PHE A 422 -7.12 1.41 -15.95
CA PHE A 422 -7.53 1.00 -17.28
C PHE A 422 -8.50 -0.16 -17.14
N MET A 423 -9.67 -0.06 -17.74
CA MET A 423 -10.80 -0.98 -17.52
C MET A 423 -11.42 -1.40 -18.85
N GLU A 424 -12.04 -2.56 -18.86
CA GLU A 424 -12.93 -3.00 -19.94
C GLU A 424 -14.04 -1.96 -20.16
N PHE A 425 -14.34 -1.68 -21.43
CA PHE A 425 -15.51 -0.89 -21.78
C PHE A 425 -16.73 -1.81 -21.84
N ILE A 426 -17.79 -1.48 -21.11
CA ILE A 426 -19.04 -2.24 -21.12
C ILE A 426 -20.00 -1.61 -22.11
N GLU A 427 -20.37 -2.36 -23.15
CA GLU A 427 -21.44 -1.96 -24.07
C GLU A 427 -22.80 -2.22 -23.40
N GLY A 428 -23.69 -1.21 -23.42
CA GLY A 428 -24.99 -1.36 -22.79
C GLY A 428 -25.72 -0.04 -22.55
N GLU A 429 -26.84 -0.16 -21.84
CA GLU A 429 -27.71 0.95 -21.46
C GLU A 429 -27.62 1.24 -19.95
N ASP A 430 -27.41 2.51 -19.58
CA ASP A 430 -27.49 2.96 -18.20
C ASP A 430 -28.92 2.88 -17.65
N LEU A 431 -29.07 2.49 -16.38
CA LEU A 431 -30.40 2.32 -15.75
C LEU A 431 -31.19 3.65 -15.67
N SER A 432 -30.52 4.81 -15.71
CA SER A 432 -31.22 6.11 -15.70
C SER A 432 -32.19 6.25 -16.89
N LYS A 433 -31.85 5.68 -18.06
CA LYS A 433 -32.73 5.65 -19.23
C LYS A 433 -33.99 4.81 -19.00
N ALA A 434 -33.87 3.65 -18.35
CA ALA A 434 -35.01 2.84 -17.96
C ALA A 434 -35.94 3.60 -17.00
N ILE A 435 -35.38 4.27 -16.00
CA ILE A 435 -36.16 5.09 -15.06
C ILE A 435 -36.88 6.24 -15.78
N LYS A 436 -36.21 6.93 -16.72
CA LYS A 436 -36.83 7.98 -17.55
C LYS A 436 -37.96 7.44 -18.43
N ARG A 437 -37.86 6.19 -18.93
CA ARG A 437 -38.95 5.54 -19.65
C ARG A 437 -40.14 5.23 -18.74
N ILE A 438 -39.91 4.73 -17.53
CA ILE A 438 -40.97 4.56 -16.52
C ILE A 438 -41.66 5.90 -16.23
N ALA A 439 -40.89 6.97 -16.06
CA ALA A 439 -41.41 8.32 -15.84
C ALA A 439 -42.35 8.80 -16.96
N LYS A 440 -42.07 8.42 -18.21
CA LYS A 440 -42.87 8.78 -19.39
C LYS A 440 -43.99 7.78 -19.74
N ALA A 441 -43.93 6.54 -19.23
CA ALA A 441 -44.87 5.49 -19.57
C ALA A 441 -46.32 5.81 -19.16
N LYS A 442 -47.28 5.40 -19.99
CA LYS A 442 -48.72 5.40 -19.71
C LYS A 442 -49.19 3.94 -19.54
N GLY A 443 -50.06 3.67 -18.56
CA GLY A 443 -50.58 2.32 -18.30
C GLY A 443 -49.51 1.30 -17.90
N ARG A 444 -49.65 0.03 -18.33
CA ARG A 444 -48.72 -1.08 -18.00
C ARG A 444 -47.41 -1.11 -18.80
N GLY A 445 -47.11 -0.07 -19.59
CA GLY A 445 -45.94 -0.02 -20.49
C GLY A 445 -44.56 0.05 -19.82
N ALA A 446 -44.47 -0.11 -18.49
CA ALA A 446 -43.24 -0.01 -17.70
C ALA A 446 -42.74 -1.35 -17.13
N ALA A 447 -43.43 -2.47 -17.40
CA ALA A 447 -43.14 -3.75 -16.76
C ALA A 447 -41.68 -4.24 -16.96
N LYS A 448 -41.14 -4.13 -18.19
CA LYS A 448 -39.77 -4.53 -18.49
C LYS A 448 -38.74 -3.69 -17.73
N ASP A 449 -38.94 -2.37 -17.66
CA ASP A 449 -38.03 -1.47 -16.95
C ASP A 449 -38.13 -1.63 -15.41
N LEU A 450 -39.31 -1.96 -14.88
CA LEU A 450 -39.46 -2.33 -13.46
C LEU A 450 -38.76 -3.66 -13.12
N ALA A 451 -38.80 -4.64 -14.02
CA ALA A 451 -38.05 -5.89 -13.84
C ALA A 451 -36.52 -5.67 -13.81
N LYS A 452 -36.01 -4.69 -14.57
CA LYS A 452 -34.61 -4.26 -14.46
C LYS A 452 -34.28 -3.74 -13.05
N ILE A 453 -35.16 -2.93 -12.47
CA ILE A 453 -34.98 -2.39 -11.11
C ILE A 453 -35.00 -3.51 -10.06
N GLU A 454 -35.87 -4.52 -10.22
CA GLU A 454 -35.87 -5.71 -9.37
C GLU A 454 -34.54 -6.46 -9.45
N LYS A 455 -33.99 -6.69 -10.65
CA LYS A 455 -32.69 -7.34 -10.84
C LYS A 455 -31.55 -6.56 -10.17
N VAL A 456 -31.61 -5.22 -10.17
CA VAL A 456 -30.63 -4.38 -9.46
C VAL A 456 -30.73 -4.56 -7.95
N GLY A 457 -31.95 -4.62 -7.40
CA GLY A 457 -32.18 -4.94 -5.99
C GLY A 457 -31.52 -6.27 -5.59
N GLU A 458 -31.71 -7.31 -6.40
CA GLU A 458 -31.09 -8.63 -6.18
C GLU A 458 -29.56 -8.56 -6.17
N VAL A 459 -28.97 -7.84 -7.14
CA VAL A 459 -27.52 -7.66 -7.22
C VAL A 459 -26.98 -6.92 -5.99
N TYR A 460 -27.68 -5.88 -5.52
CA TYR A 460 -27.28 -5.13 -4.32
C TYR A 460 -27.32 -6.00 -3.06
N ALA A 461 -28.31 -6.88 -2.95
CA ALA A 461 -28.37 -7.84 -1.84
C ALA A 461 -27.16 -8.78 -1.84
N ARG A 462 -26.74 -9.29 -3.01
CA ARG A 462 -25.52 -10.11 -3.13
C ARG A 462 -24.27 -9.34 -2.73
N VAL A 463 -24.11 -8.10 -3.19
CA VAL A 463 -22.97 -7.23 -2.77
C VAL A 463 -22.97 -7.01 -1.25
N HIS A 464 -24.14 -6.74 -0.67
CA HIS A 464 -24.28 -6.55 0.78
C HIS A 464 -24.01 -7.83 1.59
N ALA A 465 -24.30 -9.01 1.03
CA ALA A 465 -23.96 -10.30 1.64
C ALA A 465 -22.43 -10.48 1.76
N LEU A 466 -21.67 -9.94 0.81
CA LEU A 466 -20.19 -9.90 0.82
C LEU A 466 -19.62 -8.84 1.78
N ARG A 467 -20.46 -8.18 2.58
CA ARG A 467 -20.08 -7.08 3.49
C ARG A 467 -19.43 -5.89 2.76
N VAL A 468 -19.83 -5.66 1.52
CA VAL A 468 -19.44 -4.48 0.73
C VAL A 468 -20.61 -3.52 0.67
N THR A 469 -20.28 -2.23 0.67
CA THR A 469 -21.20 -1.13 0.33
C THR A 469 -20.58 -0.32 -0.79
N LEU A 470 -21.40 0.07 -1.76
CA LEU A 470 -21.01 0.74 -3.01
C LEU A 470 -20.81 2.25 -2.83
N GLY A 471 -21.60 2.90 -1.96
CA GLY A 471 -21.46 4.32 -1.65
C GLY A 471 -22.12 5.26 -2.66
N ASP A 472 -21.80 5.17 -3.93
CA ASP A 472 -22.39 5.99 -5.00
C ASP A 472 -23.30 5.15 -5.91
N THR A 473 -24.49 4.83 -5.40
CA THR A 473 -25.45 3.92 -6.05
C THR A 473 -26.44 4.61 -6.97
N LYS A 474 -25.99 5.65 -7.67
CA LYS A 474 -26.84 6.33 -8.66
C LYS A 474 -27.22 5.37 -9.79
N PRO A 475 -28.40 5.54 -10.43
CA PRO A 475 -28.79 4.73 -11.57
C PRO A 475 -27.78 4.76 -12.73
N GLU A 476 -27.02 5.83 -12.92
CA GLU A 476 -26.00 5.92 -13.97
C GLU A 476 -24.82 4.94 -13.76
N ASN A 477 -24.60 4.52 -12.52
CA ASN A 477 -23.53 3.59 -12.15
C ASN A 477 -23.97 2.12 -12.31
N VAL A 478 -25.08 1.88 -13.01
CA VAL A 478 -25.58 0.54 -13.36
C VAL A 478 -25.81 0.46 -14.86
N ILE A 479 -25.15 -0.49 -15.53
CA ILE A 479 -25.33 -0.78 -16.95
C ILE A 479 -25.99 -2.14 -17.14
N PHE A 480 -26.93 -2.20 -18.06
CA PHE A 480 -27.45 -3.44 -18.64
C PHE A 480 -26.77 -3.68 -19.98
N ASP A 481 -26.06 -4.81 -20.10
CA ASP A 481 -25.53 -5.24 -21.39
C ASP A 481 -26.67 -5.76 -22.32
N PRO A 482 -26.38 -6.07 -23.60
CA PRO A 482 -27.38 -6.60 -24.53
C PRO A 482 -28.05 -7.91 -24.07
N ASP A 483 -27.38 -8.68 -23.21
CA ASP A 483 -27.87 -9.94 -22.63
C ASP A 483 -28.62 -9.72 -21.29
N ASP A 484 -28.96 -8.45 -20.98
CA ASP A 484 -29.61 -8.00 -19.75
C ASP A 484 -28.83 -8.32 -18.45
N ASN A 485 -27.51 -8.56 -18.51
CA ASN A 485 -26.65 -8.68 -17.32
C ASN A 485 -26.42 -7.31 -16.67
N VAL A 486 -26.38 -7.30 -15.34
CA VAL A 486 -26.23 -6.07 -14.53
C VAL A 486 -24.77 -5.85 -14.19
N TYR A 487 -24.17 -4.82 -14.77
CA TYR A 487 -22.83 -4.35 -14.43
C TYR A 487 -22.90 -3.19 -13.44
N LEU A 488 -22.15 -3.30 -12.35
CA LEU A 488 -21.96 -2.22 -11.40
C LEU A 488 -20.69 -1.44 -11.74
N LEU A 489 -20.77 -0.12 -11.66
CA LEU A 489 -19.68 0.80 -11.95
C LEU A 489 -19.36 1.68 -10.73
N ASP A 490 -18.17 2.29 -10.78
CA ASP A 490 -17.74 3.39 -9.92
C ASP A 490 -17.73 3.05 -8.41
N PHE A 491 -16.65 2.43 -7.99
CA PHE A 491 -16.43 1.98 -6.62
C PHE A 491 -15.53 2.93 -5.82
N GLU A 492 -15.27 4.15 -6.31
CA GLU A 492 -14.41 5.12 -5.62
C GLU A 492 -14.90 5.53 -4.22
N GLN A 493 -16.21 5.38 -3.95
CA GLN A 493 -16.83 5.61 -2.64
C GLN A 493 -17.18 4.32 -1.89
N ALA A 494 -16.89 3.16 -2.48
CA ALA A 494 -17.18 1.87 -1.88
C ALA A 494 -16.31 1.63 -0.64
N SER A 495 -16.76 0.69 0.19
CA SER A 495 -16.03 0.28 1.39
C SER A 495 -16.56 -1.05 1.92
N HIS A 496 -15.68 -1.81 2.57
CA HIS A 496 -16.09 -2.91 3.42
C HIS A 496 -16.79 -2.41 4.69
N ASP A 497 -17.80 -3.15 5.16
CA ASP A 497 -18.48 -2.92 6.43
C ASP A 497 -19.12 -1.53 6.58
N GLY A 498 -19.52 -0.91 5.47
CA GLY A 498 -20.20 0.37 5.46
C GLY A 498 -21.70 0.30 5.77
N ASP A 499 -22.38 1.44 5.67
CA ASP A 499 -23.82 1.55 5.89
C ASP A 499 -24.61 1.04 4.67
N LYS A 500 -25.13 -0.19 4.74
CA LYS A 500 -25.95 -0.78 3.66
C LYS A 500 -27.24 0.01 3.38
N ALA A 501 -27.80 0.69 4.39
CA ALA A 501 -29.02 1.47 4.21
C ALA A 501 -28.77 2.75 3.43
N TRP A 502 -27.53 3.27 3.46
CA TRP A 502 -27.09 4.37 2.61
C TRP A 502 -27.21 4.03 1.13
N ASP A 503 -26.71 2.86 0.73
CA ASP A 503 -26.72 2.42 -0.67
C ASP A 503 -28.14 2.31 -1.24
N ILE A 504 -29.09 1.81 -0.44
CA ILE A 504 -30.52 1.75 -0.80
C ILE A 504 -31.09 3.16 -0.90
N ALA A 505 -30.81 4.03 0.08
CA ALA A 505 -31.33 5.39 0.11
C ALA A 505 -30.84 6.23 -1.08
N VAL A 506 -29.53 6.20 -1.36
CA VAL A 506 -28.93 6.90 -2.50
C VAL A 506 -29.57 6.45 -3.81
N PHE A 507 -29.68 5.13 -4.02
CA PHE A 507 -30.30 4.57 -5.23
C PHE A 507 -31.73 5.08 -5.41
N LEU A 508 -32.57 4.91 -4.39
CA LEU A 508 -33.98 5.27 -4.48
C LEU A 508 -34.18 6.78 -4.67
N TYR A 509 -33.50 7.61 -3.89
CA TYR A 509 -33.70 9.06 -3.96
C TYR A 509 -33.13 9.65 -5.26
N TYR A 510 -32.01 9.15 -5.79
CA TYR A 510 -31.56 9.52 -7.13
C TYR A 510 -32.49 8.99 -8.24
N ALA A 511 -33.05 7.79 -8.10
CA ALA A 511 -34.08 7.32 -9.01
C ALA A 511 -35.31 8.25 -9.00
N GLY A 512 -35.71 8.73 -7.82
CA GLY A 512 -36.79 9.70 -7.64
C GLY A 512 -36.53 11.06 -8.29
N HIS A 513 -35.26 11.50 -8.39
CA HIS A 513 -34.89 12.73 -9.09
C HIS A 513 -35.37 12.72 -10.55
N TYR A 514 -35.26 11.58 -11.23
CA TYR A 514 -35.69 11.42 -12.64
C TYR A 514 -37.20 11.39 -12.87
N LEU A 515 -38.00 11.39 -11.81
CA LEU A 515 -39.46 11.47 -11.90
C LEU A 515 -39.98 12.91 -12.01
N GLN A 516 -39.11 13.91 -11.82
CA GLN A 516 -39.50 15.33 -11.88
C GLN A 516 -39.69 15.83 -13.32
N PRO A 517 -40.58 16.82 -13.56
CA PRO A 517 -41.52 17.46 -12.63
C PRO A 517 -42.88 16.75 -12.54
N LEU A 518 -42.99 15.51 -13.04
CA LEU A 518 -44.26 14.80 -13.18
C LEU A 518 -44.69 14.21 -11.83
N TYR A 519 -45.77 14.73 -11.23
CA TYR A 519 -46.39 14.16 -10.04
C TYR A 519 -46.70 12.68 -10.26
N SER A 520 -45.91 11.80 -9.62
CA SER A 520 -46.05 10.37 -9.83
C SER A 520 -45.64 9.56 -8.60
N ASN A 521 -46.24 9.87 -7.45
CA ASN A 521 -46.07 9.08 -6.22
C ASN A 521 -46.25 7.58 -6.48
N GLY A 522 -47.24 7.17 -7.29
CA GLY A 522 -47.42 5.77 -7.67
C GLY A 522 -46.26 5.17 -8.49
N LYS A 523 -45.56 5.96 -9.31
CA LYS A 523 -44.36 5.49 -10.04
C LYS A 523 -43.16 5.38 -9.10
N ALA A 524 -43.03 6.33 -8.17
CA ALA A 524 -42.02 6.28 -7.11
C ALA A 524 -42.21 5.06 -6.21
N GLU A 525 -43.47 4.75 -5.86
CA GLU A 525 -43.85 3.55 -5.12
C GLU A 525 -43.51 2.29 -5.93
N ALA A 526 -43.93 2.20 -7.20
CA ALA A 526 -43.64 1.05 -8.06
C ALA A 526 -42.14 0.78 -8.23
N ILE A 527 -41.32 1.82 -8.43
CA ILE A 527 -39.85 1.70 -8.47
C ILE A 527 -39.31 1.15 -7.15
N THR A 528 -39.79 1.68 -6.03
CA THR A 528 -39.33 1.26 -4.71
C THR A 528 -39.75 -0.17 -4.41
N GLU A 529 -40.97 -0.56 -4.75
CA GLU A 529 -41.49 -1.92 -4.59
C GLU A 529 -40.69 -2.91 -5.43
N ALA A 530 -40.42 -2.60 -6.70
CA ALA A 530 -39.59 -3.43 -7.56
C ALA A 530 -38.19 -3.65 -6.96
N PHE A 531 -37.51 -2.58 -6.53
CA PHE A 531 -36.20 -2.67 -5.91
C PHE A 531 -36.23 -3.48 -4.60
N VAL A 532 -37.20 -3.21 -3.73
CA VAL A 532 -37.37 -3.90 -2.44
C VAL A 532 -37.63 -5.38 -2.63
N ASN A 533 -38.51 -5.75 -3.58
CA ASN A 533 -38.80 -7.14 -3.91
C ASN A 533 -37.53 -7.86 -4.38
N GLY A 534 -36.77 -7.24 -5.28
CA GLY A 534 -35.51 -7.78 -5.76
C GLY A 534 -34.47 -7.93 -4.65
N TYR A 535 -34.32 -6.91 -3.81
CA TYR A 535 -33.38 -6.92 -2.69
C TYR A 535 -33.70 -8.03 -1.67
N LEU A 536 -34.97 -8.20 -1.32
CA LEU A 536 -35.39 -9.30 -0.44
C LEU A 536 -35.21 -10.67 -1.11
N LYS A 537 -35.55 -10.80 -2.39
CA LYS A 537 -35.36 -12.02 -3.19
C LYS A 537 -33.89 -12.44 -3.25
N GLY A 538 -32.97 -11.48 -3.35
CA GLY A 538 -31.53 -11.71 -3.30
C GLY A 538 -30.95 -12.01 -1.90
N GLY A 539 -31.81 -12.20 -0.88
CA GLY A 539 -31.39 -12.50 0.50
C GLY A 539 -31.06 -11.26 1.34
N GLY A 540 -31.48 -10.07 0.89
CA GLY A 540 -31.25 -8.82 1.60
C GLY A 540 -32.10 -8.69 2.87
N ASP A 541 -31.54 -8.01 3.88
CA ASP A 541 -32.22 -7.79 5.17
C ASP A 541 -33.30 -6.69 5.10
N ALA A 542 -34.54 -7.03 5.50
CA ALA A 542 -35.66 -6.11 5.58
C ALA A 542 -35.42 -4.96 6.59
N GLY A 543 -34.60 -5.18 7.64
CA GLY A 543 -34.20 -4.15 8.59
C GLY A 543 -33.39 -3.03 7.92
N THR A 544 -32.54 -3.38 6.95
CA THR A 544 -31.74 -2.45 6.15
C THR A 544 -32.64 -1.58 5.27
N ILE A 545 -33.65 -2.17 4.63
CA ILE A 545 -34.66 -1.45 3.85
C ILE A 545 -35.40 -0.44 4.73
N LYS A 546 -35.87 -0.89 5.91
CA LYS A 546 -36.56 -0.02 6.88
C LYS A 546 -35.70 1.17 7.29
N LYS A 547 -34.40 0.94 7.54
CA LYS A 547 -33.43 2.00 7.89
C LYS A 547 -33.28 3.02 6.75
N ALA A 548 -33.23 2.59 5.49
CA ALA A 548 -33.08 3.49 4.34
C ALA A 548 -34.20 4.55 4.24
N GLY A 549 -35.40 4.24 4.75
CA GLY A 549 -36.52 5.17 4.88
C GLY A 549 -36.41 6.19 6.03
N ASN A 550 -35.33 6.21 6.83
CA ASN A 550 -35.17 7.16 7.93
C ASN A 550 -34.92 8.60 7.41
N SER A 551 -35.44 9.60 8.15
CA SER A 551 -35.31 11.03 7.82
C SER A 551 -33.86 11.51 7.73
N LYS A 552 -32.92 10.85 8.41
CA LYS A 552 -31.49 11.18 8.32
C LYS A 552 -30.94 11.05 6.89
N TYR A 553 -31.51 10.17 6.05
CA TYR A 553 -31.10 10.01 4.66
C TYR A 553 -31.88 10.96 3.73
N THR A 554 -33.19 11.11 3.92
CA THR A 554 -34.03 11.96 3.04
C THR A 554 -33.60 13.43 3.06
N ARG A 555 -33.12 13.94 4.21
CA ARG A 555 -32.64 15.32 4.35
C ARG A 555 -31.50 15.65 3.37
N ILE A 556 -30.67 14.68 3.00
CA ILE A 556 -29.51 14.91 2.13
C ILE A 556 -29.95 15.16 0.68
N PHE A 557 -31.04 14.52 0.26
CA PHE A 557 -31.52 14.56 -1.11
C PHE A 557 -32.63 15.59 -1.35
N SER A 558 -33.14 16.25 -0.32
CA SER A 558 -34.22 17.25 -0.44
C SER A 558 -33.88 18.46 -1.30
N VAL A 559 -32.60 18.69 -1.56
CA VAL A 559 -32.11 19.76 -2.45
C VAL A 559 -32.30 19.41 -3.93
N PHE A 560 -32.28 18.12 -4.26
CA PHE A 560 -32.31 17.64 -5.66
C PHE A 560 -33.59 16.85 -5.98
N THR A 561 -34.23 16.26 -4.97
CA THR A 561 -35.39 15.38 -5.12
C THR A 561 -36.61 15.98 -4.44
N MET A 562 -37.75 16.04 -5.14
CA MET A 562 -39.00 16.55 -4.58
C MET A 562 -39.39 15.82 -3.28
N PRO A 563 -39.73 16.55 -2.19
CA PRO A 563 -40.09 15.95 -0.91
C PRO A 563 -41.24 14.93 -0.97
N SER A 564 -42.25 15.16 -1.82
CA SER A 564 -43.38 14.25 -2.01
C SER A 564 -42.95 12.89 -2.55
N VAL A 565 -42.05 12.87 -3.54
CA VAL A 565 -41.47 11.66 -4.13
C VAL A 565 -40.65 10.90 -3.09
N MET A 566 -39.77 11.60 -2.37
CA MET A 566 -38.96 10.97 -1.32
C MET A 566 -39.83 10.39 -0.19
N LEU A 567 -40.91 11.08 0.19
CA LEU A 567 -41.84 10.61 1.21
C LEU A 567 -42.55 9.33 0.76
N ALA A 568 -43.01 9.27 -0.50
CA ALA A 568 -43.62 8.08 -1.07
C ALA A 568 -42.66 6.87 -1.01
N MET A 569 -41.44 7.03 -1.50
CA MET A 569 -40.40 5.97 -1.46
C MET A 569 -40.05 5.56 -0.02
N SER A 570 -39.85 6.54 0.87
CA SER A 570 -39.56 6.32 2.29
C SER A 570 -40.67 5.52 2.99
N ASN A 571 -41.94 5.80 2.68
CA ASN A 571 -43.08 5.09 3.24
C ASN A 571 -43.11 3.62 2.80
N VAL A 572 -42.80 3.30 1.54
CA VAL A 572 -42.67 1.92 1.06
C VAL A 572 -41.58 1.19 1.84
N CYS A 573 -40.40 1.78 1.98
CA CYS A 573 -39.29 1.21 2.75
C CYS A 573 -39.68 0.91 4.21
N ARG A 574 -40.38 1.84 4.87
CA ARG A 574 -40.85 1.67 6.26
C ARG A 574 -41.92 0.58 6.40
N LYS A 575 -42.79 0.41 5.40
CA LYS A 575 -43.83 -0.63 5.37
C LYS A 575 -43.23 -2.03 5.15
N ALA A 576 -42.30 -2.18 4.20
CA ALA A 576 -41.65 -3.45 3.89
C ALA A 576 -40.93 -4.08 5.10
N GLY A 577 -40.35 -3.25 5.98
CA GLY A 577 -39.74 -3.70 7.24
C GLY A 577 -40.73 -4.23 8.30
N LYS A 578 -42.04 -4.01 8.14
CA LYS A 578 -43.08 -4.52 9.07
C LYS A 578 -43.64 -5.88 8.61
N THR A 579 -43.68 -6.14 7.31
CA THR A 579 -44.19 -7.39 6.74
C THR A 579 -43.19 -8.53 6.77
N GLY A 580 -41.88 -8.24 6.72
CA GLY A 580 -40.81 -9.24 6.89
C GLY A 580 -40.73 -9.88 8.28
N LEU A 581 -41.34 -9.27 9.30
CA LEU A 581 -41.44 -9.82 10.67
C LEU A 581 -42.58 -10.83 10.85
N LYS A 582 -43.42 -11.06 9.83
CA LYS A 582 -44.59 -11.97 9.91
C LYS A 582 -44.42 -13.33 9.21
N LYS A 583 -43.22 -13.68 8.74
CA LYS A 583 -42.93 -15.03 8.21
C LYS A 583 -41.88 -15.74 9.08
N CYS A 584 -42.31 -16.13 10.28
CA CYS A 584 -41.82 -17.29 11.05
C CYS A 584 -42.96 -17.65 11.99
N GLY A 585 -43.83 -18.55 11.52
CA GLY A 585 -44.77 -19.34 12.30
C GLY A 585 -44.59 -20.77 11.85
#